data_AF-A0A0G1Q822-F1
#
_entry.id   AF-A0A0G1Q822-F1
#
_cell.length_a   1.000
_cell.length_b   1.000
_cell.length_c   1.000
_cell.angle_alpha   90.00
_cell.angle_beta   90.00
_cell.angle_gamma   90.00
#
_symmetry.space_group_name_H-M   'P 1'
#
loop_
_entity.id
_entity.type
_entity.pdbx_description
1 polymer ?
#
loop_
_entity_poly.entity_id
_entity_poly.type
_entity_poly.pdbx_seq_one_letter_code
_entity_poly.pdbx_strand_id
1 'polypeptide(L)'
;MKIIHSFENFKIEKEADNKLGFLLTNPLGDFLWFGTAGPASRFQGWFVSSEAKPYRIIENIALVDATGAEISAFSEIENNLFGVSRKSVAGRETFFLPRNCHSLVYKTDSKNKVRLTLDVKEIYESKELGRNYEIGLEKGVLIVKFNQDNEPAVYVAIKSDGACPNDQTIRSVGRGFEEKKEWILRKYDYDKERNSPPFEKWVYRA
;
A
#
# COMPACT_ATOMS: atom_id res chain seq x y z
N MET A 1 -18.69 11.78 -3.20
CA MET A 1 -17.87 10.55 -3.32
C MET A 1 -18.77 9.41 -2.92
N LYS A 2 -18.85 8.38 -3.76
CA LYS A 2 -19.84 7.32 -3.60
C LYS A 2 -19.32 6.19 -2.73
N ILE A 3 -20.05 5.85 -1.67
CA ILE A 3 -19.81 4.70 -0.81
C ILE A 3 -20.79 3.61 -1.19
N ILE A 4 -20.29 2.41 -1.44
CA ILE A 4 -21.07 1.24 -1.80
C ILE A 4 -20.74 0.13 -0.82
N HIS A 5 -21.77 -0.47 -0.22
CA HIS A 5 -21.67 -1.75 0.45
C HIS A 5 -22.41 -2.78 -0.40
N SER A 6 -21.73 -3.85 -0.81
CA SER A 6 -22.31 -4.90 -1.63
C SER A 6 -22.10 -6.28 -1.01
N PHE A 7 -23.12 -7.12 -1.11
CA PHE A 7 -23.03 -8.53 -0.73
C PHE A 7 -24.02 -9.33 -1.57
N GLU A 8 -23.49 -10.21 -2.43
CA GLU A 8 -24.29 -10.93 -3.42
C GLU A 8 -25.18 -9.98 -4.24
N ASN A 9 -26.50 -10.11 -4.13
CA ASN A 9 -27.48 -9.29 -4.85
C ASN A 9 -27.89 -8.03 -4.06
N PHE A 10 -27.39 -7.84 -2.84
CA PHE A 10 -27.70 -6.69 -2.00
C PHE A 10 -26.68 -5.58 -2.22
N LYS A 11 -27.17 -4.36 -2.36
CA LYS A 11 -26.35 -3.17 -2.55
C LYS A 11 -26.97 -1.97 -1.84
N ILE A 12 -26.17 -1.29 -1.04
CA ILE A 12 -26.53 -0.02 -0.39
C ILE A 12 -25.51 1.02 -0.79
N GLU A 13 -26.00 2.20 -1.17
CA GLU A 13 -25.17 3.26 -1.73
C GLU A 13 -25.46 4.59 -1.02
N LYS A 14 -24.43 5.41 -0.82
CA LYS A 14 -24.56 6.75 -0.25
C LYS A 14 -23.50 7.69 -0.81
N GLU A 15 -23.88 8.93 -1.11
CA GLU A 15 -22.91 10.00 -1.39
C GLU A 15 -22.41 10.63 -0.08
N ALA A 16 -21.11 10.90 -0.03
CA ALA A 16 -20.47 11.59 1.07
C ALA A 16 -19.44 12.62 0.56
N ASP A 17 -19.31 13.72 1.30
CA ASP A 17 -18.48 14.88 0.95
C ASP A 17 -17.16 14.95 1.76
N ASN A 18 -16.91 13.96 2.63
CA ASN A 18 -15.80 13.98 3.58
C ASN A 18 -14.55 13.24 3.06
N LYS A 19 -13.41 13.43 3.74
CA LYS A 19 -12.21 12.58 3.60
C LYS A 19 -12.61 11.14 3.98
N LEU A 20 -12.73 10.26 2.98
CA LEU A 20 -13.09 8.86 3.21
C LEU A 20 -11.85 7.98 3.25
N GLY A 21 -12.05 6.80 3.83
CA GLY A 21 -11.07 5.73 3.82
C GLY A 21 -11.75 4.42 4.16
N PHE A 22 -10.99 3.35 4.12
CA PHE A 22 -11.44 2.02 4.49
C PHE A 22 -10.40 1.33 5.37
N LEU A 23 -10.87 0.46 6.23
CA LEU A 23 -10.05 -0.40 7.07
C LEU A 23 -10.37 -1.86 6.71
N LEU A 24 -9.38 -2.60 6.27
CA LEU A 24 -9.43 -4.06 6.17
C LEU A 24 -8.63 -4.66 7.31
N THR A 25 -9.09 -5.80 7.81
CA THR A 25 -8.40 -6.57 8.86
C THR A 25 -8.44 -8.05 8.53
N ASN A 26 -7.56 -8.84 9.15
CA ASN A 26 -7.65 -10.31 9.12
C ASN A 26 -7.54 -10.89 10.55
N PRO A 27 -7.81 -12.20 10.73
CA PRO A 27 -7.69 -12.87 12.04
C PRO A 27 -6.27 -12.91 12.63
N LEU A 28 -5.22 -12.59 11.85
CA LEU A 28 -3.84 -12.53 12.34
C LEU A 28 -3.54 -11.20 13.05
N GLY A 29 -4.44 -10.22 12.96
CA GLY A 29 -4.24 -8.86 13.47
C GLY A 29 -3.58 -7.93 12.46
N ASP A 30 -3.41 -8.37 11.20
CA ASP A 30 -2.98 -7.48 10.13
C ASP A 30 -4.10 -6.50 9.81
N PHE A 31 -3.73 -5.31 9.36
CA PHE A 31 -4.70 -4.36 8.88
C PHE A 31 -4.16 -3.53 7.72
N LEU A 32 -5.08 -3.09 6.86
CA LEU A 32 -4.83 -2.15 5.79
C LEU A 32 -5.75 -0.96 5.99
N TRP A 33 -5.17 0.22 6.21
CA TRP A 33 -5.93 1.46 6.28
C TRP A 33 -5.46 2.41 5.19
N PHE A 34 -6.32 2.67 4.20
CA PHE A 34 -6.08 3.66 3.16
C PHE A 34 -7.20 4.69 3.07
N GLY A 35 -6.81 5.92 2.76
CA GLY A 35 -7.71 7.02 2.43
C GLY A 35 -7.92 7.19 0.92
N THR A 36 -8.80 8.11 0.57
CA THR A 36 -9.11 8.49 -0.82
C THR A 36 -8.39 9.74 -1.31
N ALA A 37 -7.37 10.20 -0.61
CA ALA A 37 -6.54 11.36 -0.99
C ALA A 37 -5.04 11.12 -0.70
N GLY A 38 -4.64 9.84 -0.61
CA GLY A 38 -3.31 9.43 -0.17
C GLY A 38 -3.18 9.33 1.36
N PRO A 39 -1.96 9.06 1.86
CA PRO A 39 -1.68 8.90 3.28
C PRO A 39 -1.71 10.24 4.03
N ALA A 40 -2.73 10.44 4.85
CA ALA A 40 -2.91 11.61 5.71
C ALA A 40 -2.46 11.36 7.16
N SER A 41 -2.15 10.11 7.53
CA SER A 41 -1.71 9.72 8.86
C SER A 41 -0.57 8.69 8.82
N ARG A 42 0.35 8.74 9.79
CA ARG A 42 1.42 7.74 9.98
C ARG A 42 0.89 6.34 10.32
N PHE A 43 -0.40 6.26 10.64
CA PHE A 43 -1.12 5.02 10.96
C PHE A 43 -1.84 4.45 9.73
N GLN A 44 -1.83 5.13 8.58
CA GLN A 44 -2.31 4.58 7.31
C GLN A 44 -1.23 3.73 6.66
N GLY A 45 -1.61 2.71 5.90
CA GLY A 45 -0.68 1.71 5.39
C GLY A 45 -1.18 0.30 5.55
N TRP A 46 -0.38 -0.64 5.06
CA TRP A 46 -0.50 -2.04 5.39
C TRP A 46 0.40 -2.37 6.58
N PHE A 47 -0.20 -2.98 7.59
CA PHE A 47 0.45 -3.41 8.81
C PHE A 47 0.30 -4.91 8.97
N VAL A 48 1.40 -5.54 9.38
CA VAL A 48 1.48 -6.96 9.70
C VAL A 48 1.70 -7.13 11.19
N SER A 49 0.90 -7.96 11.83
CA SER A 49 1.06 -8.30 13.24
C SER A 49 2.12 -9.39 13.40
N SER A 50 3.17 -9.11 14.16
CA SER A 50 4.21 -10.07 14.52
C SER A 50 4.54 -9.93 16.00
N GLU A 51 4.60 -11.04 16.74
CA GLU A 51 4.87 -11.02 18.18
C GLU A 51 3.96 -10.06 18.97
N ALA A 52 2.67 -10.00 18.60
CA ALA A 52 1.67 -9.08 19.15
C ALA A 52 1.95 -7.58 18.95
N LYS A 53 2.87 -7.22 18.04
CA LYS A 53 3.15 -5.83 17.66
C LYS A 53 2.84 -5.62 16.17
N PRO A 54 2.20 -4.51 15.79
CA PRO A 54 1.95 -4.20 14.39
C PRO A 54 3.16 -3.48 13.77
N TYR A 55 3.65 -4.04 12.67
CA TYR A 55 4.70 -3.47 11.84
C TYR A 55 4.10 -2.94 10.55
N ARG A 56 4.26 -1.65 10.28
CA ARG A 56 3.97 -1.08 8.96
C ARG A 56 4.93 -1.71 7.97
N ILE A 57 4.44 -2.14 6.82
CA ILE A 57 5.25 -2.71 5.74
C ILE A 57 5.17 -1.80 4.52
N ILE A 58 3.94 -1.50 4.08
CA ILE A 58 3.67 -0.62 2.96
C ILE A 58 3.00 0.66 3.47
N GLU A 59 3.58 1.79 3.10
CA GLU A 59 3.10 3.14 3.37
C GLU A 59 1.90 3.47 2.49
N ASN A 60 2.05 3.23 1.19
CA ASN A 60 1.06 3.52 0.17
C ASN A 60 1.21 2.61 -1.05
N ILE A 61 0.08 2.36 -1.72
CA ILE A 61 0.01 1.80 -3.06
C ILE A 61 -0.75 2.80 -3.92
N ALA A 62 -0.12 3.27 -5.00
CA ALA A 62 -0.71 4.29 -5.88
C ALA A 62 -0.54 3.93 -7.35
N LEU A 63 -1.61 4.11 -8.14
CA LEU A 63 -1.48 4.24 -9.58
C LEU A 63 -0.76 5.55 -9.90
N VAL A 64 0.11 5.54 -10.91
CA VAL A 64 0.79 6.75 -11.38
C VAL A 64 0.39 7.07 -12.82
N ASP A 65 0.26 8.35 -13.12
CA ASP A 65 -0.03 8.81 -14.48
C ASP A 65 1.22 8.81 -15.38
N ALA A 66 1.07 9.29 -16.63
CA ALA A 66 2.15 9.35 -17.60
C ALA A 66 3.30 10.29 -17.18
N THR A 67 3.05 11.26 -16.30
CA THR A 67 4.06 12.17 -15.73
C THR A 67 4.77 11.56 -14.52
N GLY A 68 4.24 10.45 -13.99
CA GLY A 68 4.71 9.80 -12.78
C GLY A 68 4.09 10.37 -11.49
N ALA A 69 3.08 11.24 -11.59
CA ALA A 69 2.35 11.74 -10.42
C ALA A 69 1.39 10.68 -9.87
N GLU A 70 1.20 10.65 -8.55
CA GLU A 70 0.26 9.72 -7.90
C GLU A 70 -1.18 10.13 -8.19
N ILE A 71 -1.99 9.17 -8.64
CA ILE A 71 -3.42 9.35 -8.84
C ILE A 71 -4.11 9.12 -7.51
N SER A 72 -4.46 10.22 -6.84
CA SER A 72 -5.06 10.20 -5.50
C SER A 72 -6.54 10.54 -5.47
N ALA A 73 -7.14 11.00 -6.58
CA ALA A 73 -8.56 11.35 -6.65
C ALA A 73 -9.42 10.13 -6.98
N PHE A 74 -10.12 9.61 -5.97
CA PHE A 74 -11.09 8.52 -6.12
C PHE A 74 -12.52 9.05 -6.14
N SER A 75 -13.40 8.42 -6.91
CA SER A 75 -14.82 8.79 -7.02
C SER A 75 -15.74 7.81 -6.28
N GLU A 76 -15.33 6.55 -6.15
CA GLU A 76 -16.12 5.48 -5.54
C GLU A 76 -15.26 4.62 -4.60
N ILE A 77 -15.83 4.20 -3.46
CA ILE A 77 -15.34 3.10 -2.62
C ILE A 77 -16.45 2.05 -2.54
N GLU A 78 -16.10 0.79 -2.77
CA GLU A 78 -16.99 -0.36 -2.64
C GLU A 78 -16.40 -1.36 -1.65
N ASN A 79 -17.14 -1.67 -0.59
CA ASN A 79 -16.82 -2.73 0.37
C ASN A 79 -17.71 -3.94 0.09
N ASN A 80 -17.12 -5.06 -0.31
CA ASN A 80 -17.84 -6.30 -0.59
C ASN A 80 -17.72 -7.35 0.54
N LEU A 81 -17.44 -6.89 1.77
CA LEU A 81 -17.18 -7.65 3.01
C LEU A 81 -15.91 -8.50 3.02
N PHE A 82 -15.46 -8.98 1.87
CA PHE A 82 -14.23 -9.76 1.75
C PHE A 82 -13.05 -8.85 1.41
N GLY A 83 -13.28 -7.81 0.63
CA GLY A 83 -12.29 -6.82 0.22
C GLY A 83 -12.91 -5.46 -0.04
N VAL A 84 -12.05 -4.51 -0.38
CA VAL A 84 -12.47 -3.15 -0.72
C VAL A 84 -11.91 -2.77 -2.08
N SER A 85 -12.76 -2.21 -2.92
CA SER A 85 -12.37 -1.59 -4.17
C SER A 85 -12.50 -0.07 -4.09
N ARG A 86 -11.61 0.65 -4.79
CA ARG A 86 -11.74 2.09 -5.02
C ARG A 86 -11.57 2.39 -6.49
N LYS A 87 -12.30 3.37 -7.00
CA LYS A 87 -12.29 3.75 -8.42
C LYS A 87 -11.79 5.16 -8.59
N SER A 88 -10.82 5.34 -9.48
CA SER A 88 -10.33 6.64 -9.93
C SER A 88 -10.63 6.81 -11.42
N VAL A 89 -10.16 7.93 -11.99
CA VAL A 89 -10.18 8.14 -13.45
C VAL A 89 -9.34 7.11 -14.22
N ALA A 90 -8.35 6.48 -13.57
CA ALA A 90 -7.44 5.53 -14.21
C ALA A 90 -7.93 4.08 -14.18
N GLY A 91 -8.92 3.77 -13.34
CA GLY A 91 -9.44 2.42 -13.18
C GLY A 91 -9.86 2.11 -11.75
N ARG A 92 -10.18 0.84 -11.52
CA ARG A 92 -10.55 0.27 -10.24
C ARG A 92 -9.39 -0.51 -9.65
N GLU A 93 -9.06 -0.18 -8.42
CA GLU A 93 -8.15 -0.94 -7.57
C GLU A 93 -8.96 -1.75 -6.56
N THR A 94 -8.49 -2.95 -6.20
CA THR A 94 -9.13 -3.84 -5.22
C THR A 94 -8.08 -4.39 -4.27
N PHE A 95 -8.43 -4.40 -2.99
CA PHE A 95 -7.58 -4.82 -1.88
C PHE A 95 -8.27 -5.95 -1.10
N PHE A 96 -7.48 -6.94 -0.71
CA PHE A 96 -7.94 -8.08 0.08
C PHE A 96 -6.83 -8.55 1.02
N LEU A 97 -7.20 -8.88 2.26
CA LEU A 97 -6.30 -9.49 3.25
C LEU A 97 -6.70 -10.97 3.44
N PRO A 98 -5.84 -11.93 3.04
CA PRO A 98 -6.10 -13.34 3.31
C PRO A 98 -6.18 -13.64 4.81
N ARG A 99 -6.99 -14.64 5.17
CA ARG A 99 -7.29 -14.96 6.57
C ARG A 99 -6.13 -15.63 7.32
N ASN A 100 -5.32 -16.43 6.61
CA ASN A 100 -4.39 -17.39 7.22
C ASN A 100 -2.93 -17.12 6.86
N CYS A 101 -2.61 -15.98 6.27
CA CYS A 101 -1.23 -15.59 5.99
C CYS A 101 -1.06 -14.07 6.00
N HIS A 102 0.13 -13.60 6.40
CA HIS A 102 0.51 -12.20 6.35
C HIS A 102 0.76 -11.79 4.90
N SER A 103 -0.30 -11.36 4.22
CA SER A 103 -0.26 -11.02 2.80
C SER A 103 -1.26 -9.93 2.49
N LEU A 104 -0.94 -9.12 1.49
CA LEU A 104 -1.84 -8.16 0.89
C LEU A 104 -2.02 -8.53 -0.57
N VAL A 105 -3.26 -8.77 -0.97
CA VAL A 105 -3.61 -8.94 -2.38
C VAL A 105 -4.08 -7.60 -2.91
N TYR A 106 -3.39 -7.13 -3.94
CA TYR A 106 -3.75 -5.93 -4.70
C TYR A 106 -4.04 -6.33 -6.14
N LYS A 107 -5.14 -5.81 -6.68
CA LYS A 107 -5.53 -5.99 -8.08
C LYS A 107 -5.95 -4.65 -8.66
N THR A 108 -5.62 -4.42 -9.92
CA THR A 108 -6.12 -3.26 -10.68
C THR A 108 -6.53 -3.68 -12.08
N ASP A 109 -7.55 -3.04 -12.63
CA ASP A 109 -7.89 -3.14 -14.07
C ASP A 109 -7.19 -2.05 -14.91
N SER A 110 -6.47 -1.14 -14.25
CA SER A 110 -5.69 -0.09 -14.88
C SER A 110 -4.43 -0.63 -15.53
N LYS A 111 -4.03 -0.03 -16.65
CA LYS A 111 -2.73 -0.28 -17.30
C LYS A 111 -1.62 0.65 -16.79
N ASN A 112 -1.95 1.53 -15.86
CA ASN A 112 -1.00 2.46 -15.28
C ASN A 112 0.06 1.71 -14.47
N LYS A 113 1.25 2.32 -14.34
CA LYS A 113 2.26 1.81 -13.41
C LYS A 113 1.73 1.91 -11.98
N VAL A 114 2.14 0.96 -11.15
CA VAL A 114 1.87 0.94 -9.71
C VAL A 114 3.14 1.36 -8.99
N ARG A 115 3.03 2.31 -8.06
CA ARG A 115 4.10 2.71 -7.15
C ARG A 115 3.84 2.13 -5.77
N LEU A 116 4.87 1.52 -5.21
CA LEU A 116 4.91 1.07 -3.82
C LEU A 116 5.79 2.01 -3.02
N THR A 117 5.24 2.57 -1.95
CA THR A 117 6.02 3.30 -0.95
C THR A 117 6.15 2.41 0.28
N LEU A 118 7.39 2.17 0.72
CA LEU A 118 7.71 1.30 1.83
C LEU A 118 8.01 2.13 3.09
N ASP A 119 7.57 1.63 4.24
CA ASP A 119 7.90 2.18 5.55
C ASP A 119 7.88 1.05 6.57
N VAL A 120 8.91 0.20 6.53
CA VAL A 120 9.06 -0.93 7.44
C VAL A 120 9.47 -0.43 8.81
N LYS A 121 8.56 -0.55 9.79
CA LYS A 121 8.78 -0.15 11.19
C LYS A 121 7.64 -0.64 12.08
N GLU A 122 7.89 -0.72 13.39
CA GLU A 122 6.80 -0.83 14.36
C GLU A 122 5.92 0.44 14.35
N ILE A 123 4.63 0.30 14.66
CA ILE A 123 3.62 1.38 14.48
C ILE A 123 3.97 2.68 15.23
N TYR A 124 4.59 2.57 16.41
CA TYR A 124 4.99 3.70 17.26
C TYR A 124 6.46 4.08 17.09
N GLU A 125 7.28 3.25 16.45
CA GLU A 125 8.68 3.58 16.16
C GLU A 125 8.81 4.82 15.26
N SER A 126 9.63 5.76 15.73
CA SER A 126 9.88 7.07 15.13
C SER A 126 11.28 7.22 14.56
N LYS A 127 12.24 6.33 14.85
CA LYS A 127 13.59 6.35 14.27
C LYS A 127 13.54 6.46 12.75
N GLU A 128 14.38 7.34 12.22
CA GLU A 128 14.52 7.56 10.78
C GLU A 128 15.88 7.11 10.24
N LEU A 129 16.91 7.19 11.07
CA LEU A 129 18.28 6.78 10.75
C LEU A 129 18.42 5.26 10.81
N GLY A 130 19.46 4.75 10.14
CA GLY A 130 19.83 3.33 10.16
C GLY A 130 18.93 2.42 9.31
N ARG A 131 17.89 2.96 8.64
CA ARG A 131 16.99 2.20 7.77
C ARG A 131 17.66 1.90 6.43
N ASN A 132 17.84 0.62 6.09
CA ASN A 132 18.33 0.22 4.77
C ASN A 132 17.38 -0.76 4.09
N TYR A 133 17.18 -0.51 2.79
CA TYR A 133 16.38 -1.35 1.90
C TYR A 133 17.30 -1.93 0.82
N GLU A 134 17.25 -3.24 0.67
CA GLU A 134 17.87 -3.99 -0.42
C GLU A 134 16.76 -4.65 -1.23
N ILE A 135 16.67 -4.36 -2.52
CA ILE A 135 15.65 -4.95 -3.40
C ILE A 135 16.35 -5.84 -4.44
N GLY A 136 15.97 -7.11 -4.45
CA GLY A 136 16.47 -8.12 -5.37
C GLY A 136 15.34 -8.84 -6.09
N LEU A 137 15.69 -9.61 -7.13
CA LEU A 137 14.76 -10.49 -7.83
C LEU A 137 15.23 -11.93 -7.68
N GLU A 138 14.38 -12.78 -7.14
CA GLU A 138 14.65 -14.21 -6.98
C GLU A 138 13.52 -15.03 -7.58
N LYS A 139 13.83 -15.85 -8.60
CA LYS A 139 12.88 -16.78 -9.25
C LYS A 139 11.55 -16.10 -9.66
N GLY A 140 11.62 -14.87 -10.16
CA GLY A 140 10.45 -14.09 -10.60
C GLY A 140 9.67 -13.40 -9.47
N VAL A 141 10.20 -13.38 -8.26
CA VAL A 141 9.63 -12.69 -7.10
C VAL A 141 10.57 -11.57 -6.68
N LEU A 142 10.04 -10.36 -6.49
CA LEU A 142 10.81 -9.25 -5.93
C LEU A 142 10.93 -9.46 -4.43
N ILE A 143 12.15 -9.46 -3.92
CA ILE A 143 12.47 -9.59 -2.50
C ILE A 143 12.95 -8.23 -2.01
N VAL A 144 12.20 -7.63 -1.10
CA VAL A 144 12.61 -6.45 -0.36
C VAL A 144 13.12 -6.93 0.99
N LYS A 145 14.38 -6.68 1.27
CA LYS A 145 14.98 -6.88 2.59
C LYS A 145 15.15 -5.52 3.25
N PHE A 146 14.62 -5.41 4.46
CA PHE A 146 14.79 -4.26 5.32
C PHE A 146 15.61 -4.63 6.55
N ASN A 147 16.53 -3.77 6.95
CA ASN A 147 17.22 -3.85 8.23
C ASN A 147 17.34 -2.47 8.88
N GLN A 148 17.41 -2.47 10.22
CA GLN A 148 17.65 -1.27 11.01
C GLN A 148 18.40 -1.66 12.28
N ASP A 149 19.64 -1.19 12.43
CA ASP A 149 20.51 -1.22 13.62
C ASP A 149 20.21 -2.34 14.66
N ASN A 150 20.83 -3.51 14.52
CA ASN A 150 20.70 -4.67 15.42
C ASN A 150 19.29 -5.27 15.57
N GLU A 151 18.28 -4.76 14.86
CA GLU A 151 16.97 -5.40 14.78
C GLU A 151 16.97 -6.55 13.76
N PRO A 152 16.11 -7.57 13.95
CA PRO A 152 15.91 -8.61 12.95
C PRO A 152 15.53 -8.04 11.58
N ALA A 153 16.13 -8.60 10.52
CA ALA A 153 15.79 -8.20 9.16
C ALA A 153 14.36 -8.63 8.81
N VAL A 154 13.63 -7.73 8.15
CA VAL A 154 12.28 -7.99 7.63
C VAL A 154 12.38 -8.26 6.13
N TYR A 155 11.73 -9.33 5.68
CA TYR A 155 11.69 -9.71 4.27
C TYR A 155 10.26 -9.60 3.75
N VAL A 156 10.08 -8.91 2.63
CA VAL A 156 8.80 -8.78 1.93
C VAL A 156 8.96 -9.38 0.55
N ALA A 157 8.15 -10.41 0.26
CA ALA A 157 8.08 -11.02 -1.06
C ALA A 157 6.92 -10.41 -1.85
N ILE A 158 7.22 -9.87 -3.03
CA ILE A 158 6.25 -9.25 -3.93
C ILE A 158 6.20 -10.07 -5.21
N LYS A 159 5.05 -10.71 -5.43
CA LYS A 159 4.73 -11.43 -6.66
C LYS A 159 3.70 -10.64 -7.45
N SER A 160 3.96 -10.43 -8.73
CA SER A 160 3.07 -9.73 -9.65
C SER A 160 2.77 -10.61 -10.86
N ASP A 161 1.54 -10.50 -11.38
CA ASP A 161 1.15 -11.00 -12.71
C ASP A 161 1.43 -9.95 -13.81
N GLY A 162 1.65 -8.69 -13.43
CA GLY A 162 2.28 -7.70 -14.30
C GLY A 162 3.73 -8.08 -14.61
N ALA A 163 4.29 -7.57 -15.71
CA ALA A 163 5.60 -7.96 -16.23
C ALA A 163 6.74 -7.83 -15.19
N CYS A 164 7.00 -8.85 -14.37
CA CYS A 164 8.21 -8.92 -13.57
C CYS A 164 9.39 -9.20 -14.53
N PRO A 165 10.45 -8.37 -14.55
CA PRO A 165 11.51 -8.52 -15.53
C PRO A 165 12.33 -9.79 -15.23
N ASN A 166 12.08 -10.84 -16.01
CA ASN A 166 12.91 -12.03 -16.33
C ASN A 166 12.12 -13.34 -16.45
N ASP A 167 10.89 -13.30 -16.94
CA ASP A 167 10.38 -14.47 -17.68
C ASP A 167 11.03 -14.49 -19.06
N GLN A 168 12.03 -15.35 -19.25
CA GLN A 168 12.72 -15.54 -20.53
C GLN A 168 11.79 -16.03 -21.64
N THR A 169 10.52 -16.36 -21.35
CA THR A 169 9.50 -16.70 -22.35
C THR A 169 8.70 -15.50 -22.86
N ILE A 170 8.74 -14.34 -22.19
CA ILE A 170 8.06 -13.11 -22.64
C ILE A 170 9.03 -12.23 -23.44
N ARG A 171 9.48 -12.75 -24.59
CA ARG A 171 10.24 -11.98 -25.58
C ARG A 171 9.27 -11.19 -26.47
N SER A 172 8.69 -10.09 -25.97
CA SER A 172 8.16 -8.98 -26.84
C SER A 172 7.48 -7.81 -26.14
N VAL A 173 7.37 -7.76 -24.80
CA VAL A 173 6.83 -6.56 -24.11
C VAL A 173 7.76 -6.17 -22.97
N GLY A 174 8.31 -4.96 -23.03
CA GLY A 174 9.42 -4.51 -22.19
C GLY A 174 9.10 -4.29 -20.70
N ARG A 175 10.18 -4.24 -19.92
CA ARG A 175 10.41 -3.51 -18.65
C ARG A 175 9.21 -3.38 -17.70
N GLY A 176 9.18 -4.11 -16.57
CA GLY A 176 8.12 -3.94 -15.57
C GLY A 176 8.54 -3.95 -14.09
N PHE A 177 9.74 -3.48 -13.80
CA PHE A 177 10.11 -2.95 -12.47
C PHE A 177 11.13 -1.82 -12.67
N GLU A 178 10.96 -0.72 -11.94
CA GLU A 178 11.86 0.43 -11.95
C GLU A 178 12.05 0.86 -10.50
N GLU A 179 13.26 0.69 -9.98
CA GLU A 179 13.60 1.12 -8.62
C GLU A 179 13.92 2.62 -8.63
N LYS A 180 13.18 3.43 -7.85
CA LYS A 180 13.41 4.87 -7.71
C LYS A 180 14.48 5.21 -6.67
N LYS A 181 14.70 4.35 -5.67
CA LYS A 181 15.68 4.54 -4.58
C LYS A 181 15.65 5.94 -3.94
N GLU A 182 14.46 6.46 -3.66
CA GLU A 182 14.31 7.82 -3.16
C GLU A 182 13.69 7.84 -1.76
N TRP A 183 14.24 8.68 -0.88
CA TRP A 183 13.58 9.06 0.37
C TRP A 183 12.75 10.31 0.13
N ILE A 184 11.46 10.26 0.46
CA ILE A 184 10.55 11.40 0.34
C ILE A 184 10.03 11.82 1.72
N LEU A 185 9.90 13.13 1.93
CA LEU A 185 9.28 13.67 3.13
C LEU A 185 7.75 13.59 2.99
N ARG A 186 7.11 12.71 3.75
CA ARG A 186 5.65 12.59 3.83
C ARG A 186 5.12 13.53 4.91
N LYS A 187 4.05 14.27 4.61
CA LYS A 187 3.32 15.09 5.58
C LYS A 187 1.99 14.43 5.92
N TYR A 188 1.60 14.48 7.18
CA TYR A 188 0.43 13.83 7.75
C TYR A 188 -0.55 14.87 8.29
N ASP A 189 -1.34 15.46 7.40
CA ASP A 189 -2.26 16.54 7.77
C ASP A 189 -3.30 16.12 8.81
N TYR A 190 -3.78 14.87 8.76
CA TYR A 190 -4.73 14.35 9.75
C TYR A 190 -4.09 14.20 11.14
N ASP A 191 -2.82 13.82 11.20
CA ASP A 191 -2.10 13.76 12.48
C ASP A 191 -1.82 15.15 13.05
N LYS A 192 -1.59 16.15 12.18
CA LYS A 192 -1.47 17.56 12.57
C LYS A 192 -2.79 18.12 13.11
N GLU A 193 -3.90 17.88 12.41
CA GLU A 193 -5.25 18.30 12.82
C GLU A 193 -5.62 17.83 14.23
N ARG A 194 -5.18 16.62 14.62
CA ARG A 194 -5.43 16.03 15.94
C ARG A 194 -4.27 16.16 16.95
N ASN A 195 -3.25 16.97 16.63
CA ASN A 195 -2.07 17.19 17.47
C ASN A 195 -1.34 15.90 17.92
N SER A 196 -1.16 14.96 16.99
CA SER A 196 -0.49 13.68 17.21
C SER A 196 0.88 13.64 16.49
N PRO A 197 1.96 14.22 17.06
CA PRO A 197 3.27 14.22 16.42
C PRO A 197 3.85 12.79 16.22
N PRO A 198 4.81 12.61 15.28
CA PRO A 198 5.31 13.61 14.33
C PRO A 198 4.34 13.87 13.17
N PHE A 199 4.35 15.09 12.64
CA PHE A 199 3.47 15.51 11.52
C PHE A 199 4.06 15.26 10.14
N GLU A 200 5.35 14.92 10.08
CA GLU A 200 6.03 14.56 8.85
C GLU A 200 7.11 13.50 9.14
N LYS A 201 7.44 12.68 8.15
CA LYS A 201 8.45 11.62 8.26
C LYS A 201 9.03 11.26 6.90
N TRP A 202 10.31 10.89 6.86
CA TRP A 202 10.91 10.33 5.65
C TRP A 202 10.46 8.89 5.40
N VAL A 203 9.99 8.59 4.19
CA VAL A 203 9.55 7.25 3.75
C VAL A 203 10.27 6.84 2.46
N TYR A 204 10.40 5.53 2.23
CA TYR A 204 11.20 5.02 1.11
C TYR A 204 10.32 4.74 -0.11
N ARG A 205 10.58 5.46 -1.20
CA ARG A 205 9.98 5.19 -2.51
C ARG A 205 10.89 4.21 -3.24
N ALA A 206 10.47 2.94 -3.21
CA ALA A 206 11.09 1.84 -3.91
C ALA A 206 11.11 2.08 -5.41
#